data_AF-A0A963BWE1-F1
#
_entry.id   AF-A0A963BWE1-F1
#
_cell.length_a   1.000
_cell.length_b   1.000
_cell.length_c   1.000
_cell.angle_alpha   90.00
_cell.angle_beta   90.00
_cell.angle_gamma   90.00
#
_symmetry.space_group_name_H-M   'P 1'
#
loop_
_entity.id
_entity.type
_entity.pdbx_description
1 polymer ?
#
loop_
_entity_poly.entity_id
_entity_poly.type
_entity_poly.pdbx_seq_one_letter_code
_entity_poly.pdbx_strand_id
1 'polypeptide(L)'
;MSVSDEYGHLHLSVLYRPAIGLDRKGLVVAGRHYPWDALRGIDVWEERWPPWAVAGSIRLLPRARVHLAGGPPLLLRGDALVKRGRPLAAGYATAFDELVARLQALRQGQLRGTAGGCR
;
A
#
# COMPACT_ATOMS: atom_id res chain seq x y z
N MET A 1 14.00 14.94 2.68
CA MET A 1 13.79 13.76 1.80
C MET A 1 12.38 13.90 1.24
N SER A 2 12.22 14.07 -0.08
CA SER A 2 10.89 14.30 -0.66
C SER A 2 10.19 12.97 -0.93
N VAL A 3 9.21 12.65 -0.09
CA VAL A 3 8.23 11.58 -0.33
C VAL A 3 7.46 11.97 -1.61
N SER A 4 7.44 11.08 -2.60
CA SER A 4 6.82 11.35 -3.90
C SER A 4 5.31 11.08 -3.87
N ASP A 5 4.91 10.03 -3.14
CA ASP A 5 3.51 9.72 -2.87
C ASP A 5 3.35 9.36 -1.39
N GLU A 6 2.39 9.96 -0.70
CA GLU A 6 2.10 9.67 0.71
C GLU A 6 0.66 9.23 0.86
N TYR A 7 0.45 8.13 1.57
CA TYR A 7 -0.84 7.55 1.88
C TYR A 7 -1.00 7.47 3.40
N GLY A 8 -2.20 7.81 3.87
CA GLY A 8 -2.50 7.88 5.29
C GLY A 8 -3.93 7.47 5.58
N HIS A 9 -4.24 7.36 6.86
CA HIS A 9 -5.59 7.06 7.31
C HIS A 9 -6.26 8.35 7.76
N LEU A 10 -7.49 8.55 7.31
CA LEU A 10 -8.31 9.66 7.74
C LEU A 10 -9.16 9.23 8.93
N HIS A 11 -8.82 9.69 10.13
CA HIS A 11 -9.61 9.41 11.32
C HIS A 11 -10.73 10.45 11.47
N LEU A 12 -11.96 9.96 11.65
CA LEU A 12 -13.18 10.77 11.83
C LEU A 12 -13.40 11.83 10.75
N SER A 13 -12.83 11.63 9.56
CA SER A 13 -12.83 12.62 8.47
C SER A 13 -12.09 13.93 8.73
N VAL A 14 -11.28 14.03 9.80
CA VAL A 14 -10.64 15.30 10.22
C VAL A 14 -9.12 15.18 10.34
N LEU A 15 -8.62 14.07 10.88
CA LEU A 15 -7.19 13.92 11.18
C LEU A 15 -6.53 12.95 10.21
N TYR A 16 -5.71 13.48 9.31
CA TYR A 16 -4.85 12.69 8.43
C TYR A 16 -3.62 12.20 9.21
N ARG A 17 -3.45 10.88 9.27
CA ARG A 17 -2.26 10.24 9.83
C ARG A 17 -1.46 9.53 8.72
N PRO A 18 -0.25 9.99 8.40
CA PRO A 18 0.59 9.30 7.42
C PRO A 18 0.90 7.89 7.90
N ALA A 19 0.71 6.91 7.02
CA ALA A 19 0.97 5.51 7.34
C ALA A 19 2.00 4.91 6.39
N ILE A 20 1.94 5.30 5.11
CA ILE A 20 2.70 4.73 4.02
C ILE A 20 3.25 5.86 3.16
N GLY A 21 4.55 5.86 2.89
CA GLY A 21 5.20 6.78 1.95
C GLY A 21 5.92 6.00 0.87
N LEU A 22 5.95 6.54 -0.34
CA LEU A 22 6.77 6.04 -1.44
C LEU A 22 7.75 7.14 -1.82
N ASP A 23 9.03 6.81 -1.82
CA ASP A 23 10.08 7.71 -2.30
C ASP A 23 10.98 7.00 -3.34
N ARG A 24 11.97 7.74 -3.85
CA ARG A 24 12.89 7.18 -4.87
C ARG A 24 13.72 6.00 -4.35
N LYS A 25 13.94 5.91 -3.05
CA LYS A 25 14.79 4.90 -2.41
C LYS A 25 14.00 3.69 -1.94
N GLY A 26 12.71 3.84 -1.64
CA GLY A 26 11.93 2.75 -1.08
C GLY A 26 10.52 3.11 -0.60
N LEU A 27 9.95 2.12 0.07
CA LEU A 27 8.70 2.18 0.79
C LEU A 27 8.97 2.60 2.24
N VAL A 28 8.25 3.58 2.74
CA VAL A 28 8.28 4.01 4.15
C VAL A 28 6.99 3.57 4.82
N VAL A 29 7.05 2.78 5.89
CA VAL A 29 5.87 2.40 6.67
C VAL A 29 6.15 2.62 8.15
N ALA A 30 5.29 3.41 8.81
CA ALA A 30 5.43 3.76 10.24
C ALA A 30 6.85 4.27 10.61
N GLY A 31 7.47 5.07 9.73
CA GLY A 31 8.81 5.63 9.92
C GLY A 31 9.97 4.69 9.59
N ARG A 32 9.72 3.41 9.29
CA ARG A 32 10.75 2.48 8.80
C ARG A 32 10.86 2.55 7.29
N HIS A 33 12.09 2.58 6.78
CA HIS A 33 12.39 2.59 5.35
C HIS A 33 12.73 1.17 4.87
N TYR A 34 12.10 0.77 3.78
CA TYR A 34 12.30 -0.52 3.12
C TYR A 34 12.74 -0.24 1.68
N PRO A 35 14.00 -0.55 1.34
CA PRO A 35 14.52 -0.25 0.03
C PRO A 35 13.82 -1.12 -1.02
N TRP A 36 13.72 -0.63 -2.25
CA TRP A 36 12.95 -1.32 -3.30
C TRP A 36 13.46 -2.74 -3.56
N ASP A 37 14.76 -2.98 -3.47
CA ASP A 37 15.39 -4.29 -3.64
C ASP A 37 14.98 -5.33 -2.58
N ALA A 38 14.45 -4.87 -1.44
CA ALA A 38 13.84 -5.74 -0.43
C ALA A 38 12.43 -6.22 -0.83
N LEU A 39 11.76 -5.59 -1.79
CA LEU A 39 10.40 -5.97 -2.20
C LEU A 39 10.41 -7.32 -2.97
N ARG A 40 9.75 -8.34 -2.42
CA ARG A 40 9.72 -9.69 -3.00
C ARG A 40 8.39 -10.06 -3.63
N GLY A 41 7.29 -9.58 -3.07
CA GLY A 41 5.95 -9.99 -3.48
C GLY A 41 4.87 -9.08 -2.91
N ILE A 42 3.70 -9.10 -3.56
CA ILE A 42 2.52 -8.37 -3.11
C ILE A 42 1.33 -9.29 -3.35
N ASP A 43 0.66 -9.70 -2.27
CA ASP A 43 -0.60 -10.44 -2.33
C ASP A 43 -1.74 -9.48 -1.99
N VAL A 44 -2.85 -9.56 -2.71
CA VAL A 44 -4.02 -8.69 -2.54
C VAL A 44 -5.24 -9.57 -2.34
N TRP A 45 -6.08 -9.23 -1.36
CA TRP A 45 -7.33 -9.93 -1.10
C TRP A 45 -8.34 -9.00 -0.43
N GLU A 46 -9.57 -9.47 -0.29
CA GLU A 46 -10.62 -8.78 0.46
C GLU A 46 -10.92 -9.53 1.77
N GLU A 47 -10.98 -8.79 2.87
CA GLU A 47 -11.30 -9.30 4.19
C GLU A 47 -12.74 -8.94 4.56
N ARG A 48 -13.49 -9.91 5.11
CA ARG A 48 -14.86 -9.68 5.59
C ARG A 48 -14.84 -8.92 6.92
N TRP A 49 -15.64 -7.85 7.01
CA TRP A 49 -15.79 -7.07 8.23
C TRP A 49 -17.28 -6.82 8.60
N PRO A 50 -17.68 -7.07 9.86
CA PRO A 50 -16.94 -7.81 10.87
C PRO A 50 -16.80 -9.30 10.48
N PRO A 51 -15.75 -10.02 10.95
CA PRO A 51 -15.44 -11.38 10.51
C PRO A 51 -16.54 -12.41 10.87
N TRP A 52 -17.38 -12.08 11.84
CA TRP A 52 -18.53 -12.88 12.30
C TRP A 52 -19.88 -12.41 11.74
N ALA A 53 -19.92 -11.44 10.82
CA ALA A 53 -21.18 -10.97 10.26
C ALA A 53 -21.85 -12.01 9.36
N VAL A 54 -23.16 -12.18 9.54
CA VAL A 54 -24.03 -12.95 8.63
C VAL A 54 -24.32 -12.11 7.38
N ALA A 55 -24.55 -12.79 6.25
CA ALA A 55 -24.51 -12.32 4.85
C ALA A 55 -25.13 -10.95 4.48
N GLY A 56 -25.96 -10.33 5.33
CA GLY A 56 -26.61 -9.04 5.05
C GLY A 56 -25.84 -7.78 5.47
N SER A 57 -24.75 -7.90 6.23
CA SER A 57 -24.02 -6.75 6.81
C SER A 57 -22.50 -6.80 6.59
N ILE A 58 -22.05 -7.68 5.68
CA ILE A 58 -20.62 -7.89 5.43
C ILE A 58 -20.11 -6.75 4.55
N ARG A 59 -19.11 -6.02 5.04
CA ARG A 59 -18.28 -5.14 4.22
C ARG A 59 -17.02 -5.90 3.81
N LEU A 60 -16.71 -5.89 2.52
CA LEU A 60 -15.42 -6.37 2.01
C LEU A 60 -14.41 -5.22 2.10
N LEU A 61 -13.33 -5.44 2.83
CA LEU A 61 -12.28 -4.47 3.04
C LEU A 61 -11.03 -4.90 2.26
N PRO A 62 -10.48 -4.04 1.39
CA PRO A 62 -9.29 -4.39 0.63
C PRO A 62 -8.05 -4.47 1.55
N ARG A 63 -7.24 -5.50 1.33
CA ARG A 63 -6.02 -5.83 2.06
C ARG A 63 -4.90 -6.15 1.10
N ALA A 64 -3.68 -5.77 1.47
CA ALA A 64 -2.48 -6.23 0.78
C ALA A 64 -1.40 -6.69 1.76
N ARG A 65 -0.64 -7.70 1.38
CA ARG A 65 0.53 -8.20 2.10
C ARG A 65 1.73 -7.95 1.22
N VAL A 66 2.65 -7.12 1.71
CA VAL A 66 3.91 -6.81 1.05
C VAL A 66 5.00 -7.69 1.65
N HIS A 67 5.54 -8.60 0.85
CA HIS A 67 6.62 -9.49 1.24
C HIS A 67 7.96 -8.79 1.07
N LEU A 68 8.75 -8.79 2.14
CA LEU A 68 10.06 -8.17 2.19
C LEU A 68 11.16 -9.21 2.40
N ALA A 69 12.34 -8.96 1.84
CA ALA A 69 13.53 -9.76 2.10
C ALA A 69 13.99 -9.56 3.55
N GLY A 70 14.16 -10.65 4.29
CA GLY A 70 14.78 -10.61 5.63
C GLY A 70 13.90 -10.07 6.76
N GLY A 71 12.57 -10.07 6.61
CA GLY A 71 11.69 -9.60 7.67
C GLY A 71 10.24 -10.08 7.54
N PRO A 72 9.40 -9.80 8.56
CA PRO A 72 7.98 -10.08 8.49
C PRO A 72 7.32 -9.26 7.38
N PRO A 73 6.27 -9.80 6.73
CA PRO A 73 5.56 -9.06 5.70
C PRO A 73 4.81 -7.86 6.29
N LEU A 74 4.65 -6.80 5.51
CA LEU A 74 3.86 -5.64 5.90
C LEU A 74 2.41 -5.85 5.49
N LEU A 75 1.51 -5.71 6.45
CA LEU A 75 0.06 -5.73 6.19
C LEU A 75 -0.43 -4.31 5.93
N LEU A 76 -0.93 -4.09 4.71
CA LEU A 76 -1.56 -2.85 4.30
C LEU A 76 -3.07 -2.96 4.40
N ARG A 77 -3.67 -1.91 4.94
CA ARG A 77 -5.10 -1.78 5.14
C ARG A 77 -5.63 -0.71 4.20
N GLY A 78 -6.62 -1.03 3.38
CA GLY A 78 -7.28 -0.05 2.51
C GLY A 78 -8.46 0.67 3.16
N ASP A 79 -8.89 0.28 4.36
CA ASP A 79 -9.95 1.00 5.06
C ASP A 79 -9.49 2.40 5.46
N ALA A 80 -10.29 3.41 5.11
CA ALA A 80 -9.99 4.83 5.35
C ALA A 80 -8.63 5.32 4.79
N LEU A 81 -8.02 4.57 3.86
CA LEU A 81 -6.76 4.94 3.23
C LEU A 81 -7.00 6.06 2.22
N VAL A 82 -6.23 7.14 2.31
CA VAL A 82 -6.29 8.29 1.42
C VAL A 82 -4.90 8.66 0.95
N LYS A 83 -4.80 9.14 -0.29
CA LYS A 83 -3.57 9.73 -0.82
C LYS A 83 -3.52 11.21 -0.43
N ARG A 84 -2.38 11.68 0.06
CA ARG A 84 -2.19 13.09 0.43
C ARG A 84 -2.41 14.01 -0.78
N GLY A 85 -3.15 15.09 -0.56
CA GLY A 85 -3.45 16.07 -1.61
C GLY A 85 -4.53 15.63 -2.62
N ARG A 86 -5.16 14.46 -2.44
CA ARG A 86 -6.32 14.04 -3.23
C ARG A 86 -7.63 14.31 -2.50
N PRO A 87 -8.69 14.70 -3.22
CA PRO A 87 -10.02 14.87 -2.64
C PRO A 87 -10.63 13.53 -2.23
N LEU A 88 -11.35 13.51 -1.12
CA LEU A 88 -12.01 12.31 -0.56
C LEU A 88 -13.10 11.73 -1.48
N ALA A 89 -13.63 12.54 -2.41
CA ALA A 89 -14.60 12.11 -3.41
C ALA A 89 -14.08 10.97 -4.31
N ALA A 90 -12.76 10.80 -4.43
CA ALA A 90 -12.17 9.68 -5.15
C ALA A 90 -12.39 8.33 -4.45
N GLY A 91 -12.77 8.31 -3.16
CA GLY A 91 -13.01 7.11 -2.38
C GLY A 91 -11.72 6.44 -1.85
N TYR A 92 -11.86 5.76 -0.71
CA TYR A 92 -10.73 5.10 -0.02
C TYR A 92 -10.17 3.90 -0.80
N ALA A 93 -11.05 3.14 -1.46
CA ALA A 93 -10.64 2.00 -2.28
C ALA A 93 -9.70 2.43 -3.40
N THR A 94 -10.00 3.56 -4.07
CA THR A 94 -9.17 4.11 -5.14
C THR A 94 -7.75 4.42 -4.67
N ALA A 95 -7.58 4.99 -3.47
CA ALA A 95 -6.25 5.27 -2.94
C ALA A 95 -5.46 3.99 -2.63
N PHE A 96 -6.15 2.94 -2.19
CA PHE A 96 -5.55 1.62 -2.00
C PHE A 96 -5.16 0.96 -3.34
N ASP A 97 -6.04 1.00 -4.34
CA ASP A 97 -5.78 0.45 -5.66
C ASP A 97 -4.60 1.15 -6.35
N GLU A 98 -4.54 2.49 -6.26
CA GLU A 98 -3.41 3.29 -6.74
C GLU A 98 -2.09 2.85 -6.08
N LEU A 99 -2.10 2.69 -4.75
CA LEU A 99 -0.92 2.25 -4.00
C LEU A 99 -0.47 0.85 -4.44
N VAL A 100 -1.39 -0.11 -4.51
CA VAL A 100 -1.09 -1.49 -4.91
C VAL A 100 -0.55 -1.54 -6.34
N ALA A 101 -1.21 -0.86 -7.29
CA ALA A 101 -0.76 -0.78 -8.67
C ALA A 101 0.64 -0.18 -8.77
N ARG A 102 0.92 0.86 -7.97
CA ARG A 102 2.25 1.49 -7.93
C ARG A 102 3.34 0.54 -7.42
N LEU A 103 3.07 -0.18 -6.33
CA LEU A 103 4.00 -1.16 -5.78
C LEU A 103 4.27 -2.32 -6.75
N GLN A 104 3.22 -2.80 -7.44
CA GLN A 104 3.36 -3.85 -8.45
C GLN A 104 4.19 -3.37 -9.65
N ALA A 105 3.95 -2.16 -10.14
CA ALA A 105 4.70 -1.58 -11.26
C ALA A 105 6.19 -1.39 -10.90
N LEU A 106 6.49 -0.93 -9.69
CA LEU A 106 7.87 -0.79 -9.20
C LEU A 106 8.59 -2.15 -9.16
N ARG A 107 7.93 -3.18 -8.61
CA ARG A 107 8.47 -4.55 -8.61
C ARG A 107 8.73 -5.08 -10.01
N GLN A 108 7.77 -4.91 -10.94
CA GLN A 108 7.93 -5.36 -12.32
C GLN A 108 9.08 -4.62 -13.03
N GLY A 109 9.23 -3.31 -12.78
CA GLY A 109 10.36 -2.52 -13.27
C GLY A 109 11.71 -3.04 -12.78
N GLN A 110 11.80 -3.49 -11.52
CA GLN A 110 13.01 -4.09 -10.97
C GLN A 110 13.34 -5.45 -11.61
N LEU A 111 12.34 -6.29 -11.84
CA LEU A 111 12.52 -7.57 -12.54
C LEU A 111 13.00 -7.35 -13.99
N ARG A 112 12.51 -6.30 -14.66
CA ARG A 112 12.96 -5.94 -16.01
C ARG A 112 14.36 -5.32 -16.02
N GLY A 113 14.70 -4.49 -15.04
CA GLY A 113 16.02 -3.87 -14.91
C GLY A 113 17.13 -4.87 -14.58
N THR A 114 16.81 -5.95 -13.85
CA THR A 114 17.74 -7.05 -13.57
C THR A 114 17.89 -8.01 -14.76
N ALA A 115 16.87 -8.16 -15.60
CA ALA A 115 16.93 -8.96 -16.82
C ALA A 115 17.66 -8.27 -18.01
N GLY A 116 17.87 -6.95 -17.94
CA GLY A 116 18.54 -6.17 -19.00
C GLY A 116 20.06 -5.97 -18.82
N GLY A 117 20.63 -6.43 -17.71
CA GLY A 117 22.06 -6.31 -17.40
C GLY A 117 22.90 -7.45 -17.98
N CYS A 118 22.93 -7.57 -19.30
CA CYS A 118 23.90 -8.38 -20.03
C CYS A 118 24.29 -7.64 -21.30
N ARG A 119 25.26 -6.73 -21.19
CA ARG A 119 26.31 -6.42 -22.18
C ARG A 119 27.19 -5.29 -21.67
#